data_AF-A0A3R6E0Z5-F1
#
_entry.id   AF-A0A3R6E0Z5-F1
#
_cell.length_a   1.000
_cell.length_b   1.000
_cell.length_c   1.000
_cell.angle_alpha   90.00
_cell.angle_beta   90.00
_cell.angle_gamma   90.00
#
_symmetry.space_group_name_H-M   'P 1'
#
loop_
_entity.id
_entity.type
_entity.pdbx_description
1 polymer ?
#
loop_
_entity_poly.entity_id
_entity_poly.type
_entity_poly.pdbx_seq_one_letter_code
_entity_poly.pdbx_strand_id
1 'polypeptide(L)'
;MALNGIDISSWQSGINLAVVPCDFVVIKATEGTNYVNPDYERAYNQAKASGKCLGVYHYANGGNIQAEADYFLSNVGNCLGEAILILDWEGYNNASFGSCDYAWCKGWLDYVYEKTGVHPILYCSQSIAYKFDNIGNYGLWIAQYADNNPTGYQDAPWNEGEYTCAIRQYTSCGRLSGYDGNLDLDKFYGGVEDWHKYTISDKTNVVVPEQPEAPKPATTTPEGSTLDLAYKTMLGEFGNGEDRIRNLGTRYEEVQNFINHIWITSTSNLAQEVLSGRYGNGDVRKAVLGSRYNDVQDQVNAGNAQYYTVQSGDTLSGIAAKYGTSYQKVAQLNGISNPNVIYVGQRLRVK
;
A
#
# COMPACT_ATOMS: atom_id res chain seq x y z
N MET A 1 -5.88 -27.69 17.13
CA MET A 1 -4.41 -27.52 16.93
C MET A 1 -4.18 -26.06 16.63
N ALA A 2 -3.08 -25.48 17.10
CA ALA A 2 -2.70 -24.11 16.76
C ALA A 2 -2.53 -23.98 15.24
N LEU A 3 -2.81 -22.80 14.71
CA LEU A 3 -2.62 -22.50 13.29
C LEU A 3 -1.31 -21.74 13.10
N ASN A 4 -0.64 -22.02 12.00
CA ASN A 4 0.55 -21.31 11.56
C ASN A 4 0.19 -20.32 10.45
N GLY A 5 0.68 -19.11 10.54
CA GLY A 5 0.30 -18.05 9.61
C GLY A 5 1.44 -17.14 9.24
N ILE A 6 1.10 -16.17 8.41
CA ILE A 6 1.93 -15.04 8.05
C ILE A 6 1.07 -13.79 8.06
N ASP A 7 1.70 -12.65 8.26
CA ASP A 7 1.14 -11.37 7.87
C ASP A 7 1.95 -10.72 6.73
N ILE A 8 1.26 -9.98 5.88
CA ILE A 8 1.82 -9.40 4.66
C ILE A 8 1.30 -8.00 4.40
N SER A 9 2.09 -7.25 3.64
CA SER A 9 1.73 -5.92 3.14
C SER A 9 2.13 -5.76 1.68
N SER A 10 2.17 -4.52 1.18
CA SER A 10 2.72 -4.21 -0.14
C SER A 10 4.20 -4.57 -0.30
N TRP A 11 4.94 -4.76 0.80
CA TRP A 11 6.32 -5.26 0.77
C TRP A 11 6.45 -6.69 0.21
N GLN A 12 5.39 -7.50 0.31
CA GLN A 12 5.31 -8.86 -0.24
C GLN A 12 4.45 -8.91 -1.50
N SER A 13 4.28 -7.78 -2.20
CA SER A 13 3.38 -7.70 -3.36
C SER A 13 3.70 -8.77 -4.41
N GLY A 14 2.65 -9.43 -4.89
CA GLY A 14 2.77 -10.52 -5.87
C GLY A 14 3.12 -11.91 -5.28
N ILE A 15 3.25 -12.04 -3.95
CA ILE A 15 3.42 -13.34 -3.31
C ILE A 15 2.31 -14.32 -3.73
N ASN A 16 2.71 -15.56 -4.05
CA ASN A 16 1.78 -16.62 -4.44
C ASN A 16 1.28 -17.39 -3.21
N LEU A 17 0.16 -16.95 -2.64
CA LEU A 17 -0.44 -17.53 -1.44
C LEU A 17 -0.99 -18.95 -1.65
N ALA A 18 -1.14 -19.41 -2.90
CA ALA A 18 -1.57 -20.78 -3.17
C ALA A 18 -0.46 -21.82 -2.88
N VAL A 19 0.81 -21.39 -2.82
CA VAL A 19 1.96 -22.30 -2.61
C VAL A 19 2.72 -22.05 -1.31
N VAL A 20 2.48 -20.91 -0.65
CA VAL A 20 3.05 -20.64 0.67
C VAL A 20 2.31 -21.47 1.74
N PRO A 21 3.04 -22.26 2.55
CA PRO A 21 2.46 -23.26 3.45
C PRO A 21 1.95 -22.64 4.76
N CYS A 22 0.95 -21.78 4.70
CA CYS A 22 0.29 -21.18 5.86
C CYS A 22 -1.18 -21.58 5.97
N ASP A 23 -1.68 -21.72 7.20
CA ASP A 23 -3.09 -21.98 7.54
C ASP A 23 -3.93 -20.70 7.51
N PHE A 24 -3.32 -19.57 7.91
CA PHE A 24 -3.95 -18.24 7.86
C PHE A 24 -3.03 -17.18 7.25
N VAL A 25 -3.63 -16.09 6.79
CA VAL A 25 -2.94 -14.89 6.31
C VAL A 25 -3.62 -13.64 6.85
N VAL A 26 -2.83 -12.75 7.45
CA VAL A 26 -3.25 -11.40 7.86
C VAL A 26 -2.71 -10.38 6.86
N ILE A 27 -3.57 -9.55 6.27
CA ILE A 27 -3.21 -8.71 5.11
C ILE A 27 -3.41 -7.24 5.47
N LYS A 28 -2.40 -6.39 5.24
CA LYS A 28 -2.56 -4.93 5.37
C LYS A 28 -3.64 -4.47 4.41
N ALA A 29 -4.67 -3.82 4.91
CA ALA A 29 -5.71 -3.22 4.09
C ALA A 29 -5.50 -1.72 3.93
N THR A 30 -5.37 -1.01 5.05
CA THR A 30 -5.28 0.46 5.06
C THR A 30 -4.26 0.99 6.07
N GLU A 31 -3.87 2.25 5.90
CA GLU A 31 -3.05 3.02 6.86
C GLU A 31 -3.58 4.46 6.95
N GLY A 32 -3.74 4.95 8.18
CA GLY A 32 -4.29 6.28 8.45
C GLY A 32 -5.64 6.52 7.74
N THR A 33 -5.74 7.61 6.99
CA THR A 33 -6.99 7.99 6.30
C THR A 33 -6.84 8.14 4.78
N ASN A 34 -5.72 7.72 4.22
CA ASN A 34 -5.37 8.01 2.84
C ASN A 34 -4.64 6.91 2.08
N TYR A 35 -4.16 5.86 2.76
CA TYR A 35 -3.46 4.76 2.13
C TYR A 35 -4.29 3.48 2.13
N VAL A 36 -4.48 2.91 0.95
CA VAL A 36 -4.94 1.53 0.76
C VAL A 36 -3.77 0.72 0.24
N ASN A 37 -3.54 -0.47 0.79
CA ASN A 37 -2.54 -1.38 0.26
C ASN A 37 -2.91 -1.78 -1.18
N PRO A 38 -2.07 -1.45 -2.18
CA PRO A 38 -2.39 -1.69 -3.59
C PRO A 38 -2.50 -3.18 -3.95
N ASP A 39 -1.95 -4.08 -3.13
CA ASP A 39 -2.01 -5.52 -3.34
C ASP A 39 -3.09 -6.23 -2.51
N TYR A 40 -3.87 -5.47 -1.73
CA TYR A 40 -4.87 -6.00 -0.80
C TYR A 40 -5.87 -6.94 -1.49
N GLU A 41 -6.55 -6.47 -2.54
CA GLU A 41 -7.61 -7.25 -3.20
C GLU A 41 -7.09 -8.55 -3.81
N ARG A 42 -5.91 -8.50 -4.45
CA ARG A 42 -5.28 -9.69 -5.04
C ARG A 42 -4.94 -10.71 -3.96
N ALA A 43 -4.23 -10.26 -2.91
CA ALA A 43 -3.79 -11.12 -1.83
C ALA A 43 -4.98 -11.73 -1.09
N TYR A 44 -5.99 -10.92 -0.77
CA TYR A 44 -7.20 -11.37 -0.08
C TYR A 44 -7.94 -12.44 -0.87
N ASN A 45 -8.21 -12.18 -2.16
CA ASN A 45 -8.93 -13.11 -3.02
C ASN A 45 -8.15 -14.42 -3.24
N GLN A 46 -6.82 -14.35 -3.36
CA GLN A 46 -6.00 -15.55 -3.51
C GLN A 46 -5.94 -16.38 -2.22
N ALA A 47 -5.83 -15.74 -1.05
CA ALA A 47 -5.88 -16.41 0.24
C ALA A 47 -7.24 -17.10 0.45
N LYS A 48 -8.33 -16.39 0.16
CA LYS A 48 -9.71 -16.90 0.22
C LYS A 48 -9.91 -18.09 -0.70
N ALA A 49 -9.50 -17.98 -1.97
CA ALA A 49 -9.60 -19.07 -2.94
C ALA A 49 -8.75 -20.30 -2.55
N SER A 50 -7.69 -20.09 -1.77
CA SER A 50 -6.83 -21.16 -1.24
C SER A 50 -7.35 -21.79 0.07
N GLY A 51 -8.53 -21.35 0.55
CA GLY A 51 -9.17 -21.89 1.75
C GLY A 51 -8.47 -21.52 3.06
N LYS A 52 -7.66 -20.46 3.07
CA LYS A 52 -6.94 -20.00 4.26
C LYS A 52 -7.87 -19.21 5.18
N CYS A 53 -7.62 -19.28 6.48
CA CYS A 53 -8.23 -18.36 7.44
C CYS A 53 -7.74 -16.93 7.17
N LEU A 54 -8.64 -15.94 7.20
CA LEU A 54 -8.38 -14.58 6.74
C LEU A 54 -8.34 -13.60 7.91
N GLY A 55 -7.38 -12.69 7.89
CA GLY A 55 -7.34 -11.48 8.71
C GLY A 55 -6.97 -10.27 7.87
N VAL A 56 -7.44 -9.09 8.27
CA VAL A 56 -7.13 -7.82 7.60
C VAL A 56 -6.81 -6.78 8.65
N TYR A 57 -5.75 -6.00 8.44
CA TYR A 57 -5.32 -5.02 9.43
C TYR A 57 -5.29 -3.59 8.91
N HIS A 58 -5.56 -2.68 9.84
CA HIS A 58 -5.39 -1.24 9.71
C HIS A 58 -4.14 -0.79 10.46
N TYR A 59 -3.22 -0.13 9.77
CA TYR A 59 -2.06 0.49 10.41
C TYR A 59 -2.42 1.89 10.92
N ALA A 60 -2.34 2.10 12.23
CA ALA A 60 -2.74 3.36 12.84
C ALA A 60 -1.70 4.47 12.64
N ASN A 61 -2.15 5.65 12.20
CA ASN A 61 -1.32 6.86 12.20
C ASN A 61 -1.53 7.71 13.47
N GLY A 62 -2.44 7.29 14.35
CA GLY A 62 -2.70 7.99 15.61
C GLY A 62 -3.41 9.33 15.41
N GLY A 63 -4.11 9.51 14.30
CA GLY A 63 -4.93 10.67 14.02
C GLY A 63 -6.29 10.59 14.72
N ASN A 64 -7.33 10.96 14.00
CA ASN A 64 -8.70 10.88 14.51
C ASN A 64 -9.18 9.42 14.50
N ILE A 65 -9.52 8.91 15.69
CA ILE A 65 -9.97 7.52 15.92
C ILE A 65 -11.10 7.11 14.97
N GLN A 66 -12.17 7.90 14.89
CA GLN A 66 -13.35 7.56 14.09
C GLN A 66 -13.04 7.62 12.60
N ALA A 67 -12.27 8.62 12.16
CA ALA A 67 -11.89 8.76 10.76
C ALA A 67 -11.02 7.59 10.26
N GLU A 68 -10.06 7.12 11.07
CA GLU A 68 -9.24 5.95 10.74
C GLU A 68 -10.06 4.65 10.73
N ALA A 69 -10.97 4.48 11.71
CA ALA A 69 -11.87 3.33 11.75
C ALA A 69 -12.87 3.31 10.58
N ASP A 70 -13.51 4.43 10.25
CA ASP A 70 -14.43 4.53 9.11
C ASP A 70 -13.66 4.34 7.79
N TYR A 71 -12.43 4.85 7.69
CA TYR A 71 -11.58 4.60 6.53
C TYR A 71 -11.23 3.12 6.38
N PHE A 72 -10.87 2.44 7.46
CA PHE A 72 -10.68 0.99 7.43
C PHE A 72 -11.96 0.25 6.99
N LEU A 73 -13.08 0.48 7.67
CA LEU A 73 -14.34 -0.22 7.42
C LEU A 73 -14.90 0.02 6.00
N SER A 74 -14.74 1.22 5.44
CA SER A 74 -15.16 1.50 4.05
C SER A 74 -14.34 0.73 3.00
N ASN A 75 -13.13 0.28 3.34
CA ASN A 75 -12.26 -0.49 2.43
C ASN A 75 -12.31 -2.01 2.67
N VAL A 76 -12.81 -2.47 3.83
CA VAL A 76 -12.85 -3.91 4.18
C VAL A 76 -14.23 -4.43 4.54
N GLY A 77 -15.28 -3.61 4.42
CA GLY A 77 -16.65 -3.97 4.85
C GLY A 77 -17.21 -5.22 4.16
N ASN A 78 -16.76 -5.50 2.93
CA ASN A 78 -17.11 -6.72 2.19
C ASN A 78 -16.51 -8.02 2.79
N CYS A 79 -15.58 -7.90 3.73
CA CYS A 79 -14.90 -9.02 4.39
C CYS A 79 -15.49 -9.35 5.77
N LEU A 80 -16.49 -8.60 6.24
CA LEU A 80 -17.16 -8.87 7.52
C LEU A 80 -17.78 -10.28 7.53
N GLY A 81 -17.60 -11.00 8.63
CA GLY A 81 -17.98 -12.41 8.73
C GLY A 81 -16.95 -13.39 8.18
N GLU A 82 -16.05 -12.92 7.30
CA GLU A 82 -15.06 -13.77 6.62
C GLU A 82 -13.65 -13.62 7.20
N ALA A 83 -13.26 -12.41 7.62
CA ALA A 83 -11.92 -12.09 8.10
C ALA A 83 -11.93 -11.48 9.50
N ILE A 84 -10.86 -11.73 10.27
CA ILE A 84 -10.61 -11.01 11.53
C ILE A 84 -10.25 -9.56 11.20
N LEU A 85 -10.88 -8.62 11.90
CA LEU A 85 -10.51 -7.20 11.86
C LEU A 85 -9.40 -6.93 12.87
N ILE A 86 -8.33 -6.26 12.44
CA ILE A 86 -7.14 -6.05 13.26
C ILE A 86 -6.74 -4.57 13.26
N LEU A 87 -6.45 -4.04 14.45
CA LEU A 87 -5.77 -2.76 14.61
C LEU A 87 -4.28 -3.01 14.82
N ASP A 88 -3.43 -2.46 13.98
CA ASP A 88 -1.98 -2.44 14.14
C ASP A 88 -1.55 -1.13 14.82
N TRP A 89 -1.12 -1.25 16.09
CA TRP A 89 -0.67 -0.14 16.93
C TRP A 89 0.84 -0.19 17.20
N GLU A 90 1.57 0.60 16.43
CA GLU A 90 3.02 0.76 16.60
C GLU A 90 3.47 2.22 16.41
N GLY A 91 4.75 2.48 16.71
CA GLY A 91 5.27 3.85 16.85
C GLY A 91 5.71 4.53 15.57
N TYR A 92 5.89 3.79 14.47
CA TYR A 92 6.31 4.38 13.21
C TYR A 92 5.12 5.10 12.56
N ASN A 93 5.29 6.36 12.13
CA ASN A 93 4.23 7.22 11.59
C ASN A 93 2.97 7.42 12.47
N ASN A 94 3.04 7.10 13.76
CA ASN A 94 1.93 7.22 14.68
C ASN A 94 2.12 8.38 15.66
N ALA A 95 1.35 9.46 15.48
CA ALA A 95 1.50 10.67 16.28
C ALA A 95 1.00 10.53 17.73
N SER A 96 0.18 9.52 18.01
CA SER A 96 -0.41 9.27 19.33
C SER A 96 0.33 8.20 20.13
N PHE A 97 1.22 7.43 19.50
CA PHE A 97 1.99 6.39 20.15
C PHE A 97 2.80 6.93 21.34
N GLY A 98 2.70 6.25 22.49
CA GLY A 98 3.34 6.63 23.74
C GLY A 98 2.62 7.73 24.54
N SER A 99 1.67 8.45 23.94
CA SER A 99 0.96 9.57 24.59
C SER A 99 -0.42 9.18 25.13
N CYS A 100 -1.16 8.35 24.37
CA CYS A 100 -2.52 7.96 24.72
C CYS A 100 -2.87 6.53 24.27
N ASP A 101 -1.87 5.64 24.22
CA ASP A 101 -1.96 4.26 23.68
C ASP A 101 -3.28 3.55 24.05
N TYR A 102 -3.54 3.38 25.36
CA TYR A 102 -4.73 2.68 25.83
C TYR A 102 -6.03 3.36 25.36
N ALA A 103 -6.14 4.68 25.54
CA ALA A 103 -7.35 5.41 25.22
C ALA A 103 -7.63 5.44 23.71
N TRP A 104 -6.59 5.59 22.89
CA TRP A 104 -6.73 5.59 21.43
C TRP A 104 -7.13 4.21 20.93
N CYS A 105 -6.40 3.16 21.33
CA CYS A 105 -6.69 1.79 20.91
C CYS A 105 -8.08 1.35 21.38
N LYS A 106 -8.42 1.56 22.65
CA LYS A 106 -9.74 1.22 23.19
C LYS A 106 -10.85 1.94 22.43
N GLY A 107 -10.67 3.23 22.15
CA GLY A 107 -11.64 4.02 21.41
C GLY A 107 -11.86 3.50 19.99
N TRP A 108 -10.79 3.11 19.29
CA TRP A 108 -10.89 2.53 17.95
C TRP A 108 -11.58 1.17 17.97
N LEU A 109 -11.16 0.27 18.87
CA LEU A 109 -11.74 -1.07 19.03
C LEU A 109 -13.23 -1.00 19.34
N ASP A 110 -13.62 -0.14 20.29
CA ASP A 110 -15.02 0.08 20.67
C ASP A 110 -15.84 0.64 19.51
N TYR A 111 -15.30 1.60 18.75
CA TYR A 111 -16.01 2.18 17.63
C TYR A 111 -16.24 1.16 16.50
N VAL A 112 -15.24 0.34 16.18
CA VAL A 112 -15.40 -0.74 15.20
C VAL A 112 -16.42 -1.78 15.67
N TYR A 113 -16.37 -2.18 16.94
CA TYR A 113 -17.37 -3.09 17.52
C TYR A 113 -18.78 -2.46 17.53
N GLU A 114 -18.91 -1.17 17.81
CA GLU A 114 -20.19 -0.46 17.77
C GLU A 114 -20.81 -0.55 16.37
N LYS A 115 -20.00 -0.34 15.32
CA LYS A 115 -20.43 -0.36 13.91
C LYS A 115 -20.73 -1.75 13.36
N THR A 116 -19.97 -2.76 13.78
CA THR A 116 -19.96 -4.08 13.12
C THR A 116 -20.50 -5.21 13.98
N GLY A 117 -20.46 -5.05 15.32
CA GLY A 117 -20.69 -6.15 16.27
C GLY A 117 -19.56 -7.19 16.32
N VAL A 118 -18.50 -7.02 15.53
CA VAL A 118 -17.31 -7.87 15.53
C VAL A 118 -16.30 -7.30 16.52
N HIS A 119 -15.70 -8.16 17.34
CA HIS A 119 -14.63 -7.77 18.26
C HIS A 119 -13.26 -7.82 17.54
N PRO A 120 -12.62 -6.67 17.25
CA PRO A 120 -11.33 -6.70 16.56
C PRO A 120 -10.21 -7.23 17.47
N ILE A 121 -9.07 -7.59 16.86
CA ILE A 121 -7.83 -7.91 17.57
C ILE A 121 -6.90 -6.69 17.55
N LEU A 122 -6.21 -6.43 18.65
CA LEU A 122 -5.18 -5.40 18.76
C LEU A 122 -3.79 -6.02 18.58
N TYR A 123 -3.04 -5.58 17.58
CA TYR A 123 -1.62 -5.84 17.44
C TYR A 123 -0.77 -4.80 18.17
N CYS A 124 0.27 -5.27 18.88
CA CYS A 124 1.32 -4.43 19.44
C CYS A 124 2.60 -5.22 19.75
N SER A 125 3.72 -4.51 19.98
CA SER A 125 4.94 -5.14 20.49
C SER A 125 4.80 -5.56 21.96
N GLN A 126 5.39 -6.69 22.33
CA GLN A 126 5.33 -7.22 23.71
C GLN A 126 5.82 -6.21 24.75
N SER A 127 6.79 -5.36 24.41
CA SER A 127 7.34 -4.32 25.28
C SER A 127 6.32 -3.29 25.77
N ILE A 128 5.16 -3.17 25.10
CA ILE A 128 4.08 -2.27 25.49
C ILE A 128 2.76 -2.99 25.79
N ALA A 129 2.72 -4.32 25.69
CA ALA A 129 1.49 -5.11 25.84
C ALA A 129 0.81 -4.87 27.20
N TYR A 130 1.60 -4.66 28.26
CA TYR A 130 1.10 -4.34 29.61
C TYR A 130 0.21 -3.07 29.66
N LYS A 131 0.35 -2.17 28.70
CA LYS A 131 -0.50 -0.96 28.61
C LYS A 131 -1.95 -1.32 28.28
N PHE A 132 -2.19 -2.49 27.71
CA PHE A 132 -3.49 -2.97 27.26
C PHE A 132 -4.05 -4.07 28.16
N ASP A 133 -3.50 -4.23 29.37
CA ASP A 133 -4.10 -5.07 30.40
C ASP A 133 -5.54 -4.60 30.66
N ASN A 134 -6.49 -5.53 30.61
CA ASN A 134 -7.92 -5.25 30.76
C ASN A 134 -8.53 -4.34 29.67
N ILE A 135 -8.02 -4.39 28.43
CA ILE A 135 -8.59 -3.66 27.28
C ILE A 135 -10.03 -4.09 26.92
N GLY A 136 -10.61 -5.07 27.61
CA GLY A 136 -11.97 -5.58 27.41
C GLY A 136 -11.96 -6.94 26.72
N ASN A 137 -13.02 -7.25 25.98
CA ASN A 137 -13.19 -8.52 25.28
C ASN A 137 -12.51 -8.52 23.89
N TYR A 138 -11.33 -7.92 23.78
CA TYR A 138 -10.56 -7.86 22.54
C TYR A 138 -9.37 -8.82 22.61
N GLY A 139 -9.13 -9.53 21.51
CA GLY A 139 -7.94 -10.37 21.39
C GLY A 139 -6.67 -9.53 21.25
N LEU A 140 -5.54 -10.07 21.68
CA LEU A 140 -4.22 -9.47 21.45
C LEU A 140 -3.44 -10.29 20.42
N TRP A 141 -2.81 -9.58 19.49
CA TRP A 141 -1.75 -10.09 18.62
C TRP A 141 -0.43 -9.47 19.07
N ILE A 142 0.49 -10.29 19.58
CA ILE A 142 1.70 -9.76 20.23
C ILE A 142 2.95 -10.14 19.44
N ALA A 143 3.73 -9.12 19.05
CA ALA A 143 5.05 -9.30 18.46
C ALA A 143 6.15 -9.44 19.52
N GLN A 144 6.88 -10.55 19.50
CA GLN A 144 8.10 -10.74 20.30
C GLN A 144 9.07 -11.71 19.63
N TYR A 145 10.23 -11.20 19.25
CA TYR A 145 11.23 -11.97 18.49
C TYR A 145 12.40 -12.35 19.39
N ALA A 146 12.90 -13.58 19.25
CA ALA A 146 14.10 -14.03 19.96
C ALA A 146 15.35 -13.30 19.46
N ASP A 147 15.44 -13.16 18.14
CA ASP A 147 16.53 -12.53 17.40
C ASP A 147 16.07 -12.21 15.96
N ASN A 148 16.98 -11.73 15.12
CA ASN A 148 16.74 -11.43 13.70
C ASN A 148 17.30 -12.53 12.76
N ASN A 149 17.50 -13.75 13.26
CA ASN A 149 18.02 -14.84 12.44
C ASN A 149 16.90 -15.44 11.56
N PRO A 150 17.22 -15.89 10.33
CA PRO A 150 16.26 -16.59 9.50
C PRO A 150 15.73 -17.86 10.18
N THR A 151 14.42 -18.08 10.13
CA THR A 151 13.78 -19.25 10.74
C THR A 151 12.51 -19.68 9.99
N GLY A 152 11.96 -20.85 10.32
CA GLY A 152 10.69 -21.35 9.80
C GLY A 152 9.59 -21.38 10.87
N TYR A 153 8.59 -22.23 10.67
CA TYR A 153 7.60 -22.48 11.72
C TYR A 153 8.22 -23.09 12.97
N GLN A 154 7.77 -22.63 14.13
CA GLN A 154 8.25 -23.08 15.44
C GLN A 154 7.07 -23.59 16.27
N ASP A 155 7.15 -24.84 16.72
CA ASP A 155 6.13 -25.43 17.60
C ASP A 155 6.08 -24.70 18.95
N ALA A 156 7.24 -24.25 19.46
CA ALA A 156 7.35 -23.50 20.70
C ALA A 156 8.27 -22.29 20.53
N PRO A 157 7.73 -21.13 20.08
CA PRO A 157 8.51 -19.91 19.96
C PRO A 157 9.13 -19.48 21.30
N TRP A 158 10.23 -18.72 21.24
CA TRP A 158 10.88 -18.19 22.45
C TRP A 158 9.88 -17.45 23.36
N ASN A 159 9.94 -17.63 24.68
CA ASN A 159 8.99 -17.10 25.68
C ASN A 159 7.52 -17.50 25.45
N GLU A 160 7.24 -18.63 24.82
CA GLU A 160 5.90 -19.19 24.81
C GLU A 160 5.43 -19.50 26.25
N GLY A 161 4.20 -19.10 26.57
CA GLY A 161 3.60 -19.31 27.91
C GLY A 161 3.83 -18.18 28.92
N GLU A 162 4.74 -17.24 28.66
CA GLU A 162 5.01 -16.11 29.57
C GLU A 162 3.87 -15.08 29.62
N TYR A 163 3.02 -15.04 28.59
CA TYR A 163 1.83 -14.21 28.50
C TYR A 163 0.80 -14.83 27.56
N THR A 164 -0.45 -14.39 27.67
CA THR A 164 -1.54 -14.84 26.81
C THR A 164 -1.73 -13.89 25.62
N CYS A 165 -2.00 -14.46 24.45
CA CYS A 165 -2.39 -13.73 23.26
C CYS A 165 -3.20 -14.66 22.35
N ALA A 166 -4.01 -14.08 21.47
CA ALA A 166 -4.71 -14.83 20.43
C ALA A 166 -3.73 -15.23 19.32
N ILE A 167 -2.93 -14.26 18.86
CA ILE A 167 -1.91 -14.45 17.82
C ILE A 167 -0.56 -13.99 18.40
N ARG A 168 0.53 -14.69 18.03
CA ARG A 168 1.89 -14.27 18.30
C ARG A 168 2.68 -14.18 17.02
N GLN A 169 3.20 -13.00 16.71
CA GLN A 169 4.24 -12.82 15.71
C GLN A 169 5.59 -13.05 16.38
N TYR A 170 6.36 -14.04 15.93
CA TYR A 170 7.59 -14.44 16.63
C TYR A 170 8.87 -14.24 15.80
N THR A 171 8.75 -13.82 14.54
CA THR A 171 9.88 -13.39 13.72
C THR A 171 9.40 -12.51 12.57
N SER A 172 10.26 -11.61 12.11
CA SER A 172 10.14 -10.90 10.82
C SER A 172 11.12 -11.40 9.76
N CYS A 173 11.84 -12.49 10.06
CA CYS A 173 12.87 -13.08 9.21
C CYS A 173 12.50 -14.51 8.78
N GLY A 174 11.20 -14.81 8.71
CA GLY A 174 10.67 -16.08 8.28
C GLY A 174 11.07 -16.47 6.87
N ARG A 175 11.37 -17.76 6.67
CA ARG A 175 11.71 -18.36 5.38
C ARG A 175 10.85 -19.60 5.15
N LEU A 176 9.95 -19.50 4.17
CA LEU A 176 9.04 -20.57 3.79
C LEU A 176 9.21 -20.88 2.31
N SER A 177 8.95 -22.12 1.91
CA SER A 177 8.86 -22.46 0.49
C SER A 177 7.77 -21.64 -0.19
N GLY A 178 8.02 -21.15 -1.40
CA GLY A 178 7.05 -20.37 -2.17
C GLY A 178 7.28 -18.85 -2.13
N TYR A 179 8.24 -18.36 -1.34
CA TYR A 179 8.64 -16.95 -1.33
C TYR A 179 10.11 -16.79 -0.94
N ASP A 180 10.88 -16.05 -1.75
CA ASP A 180 12.34 -15.90 -1.56
C ASP A 180 12.71 -14.77 -0.59
N GLY A 181 11.73 -14.00 -0.09
CA GLY A 181 11.91 -12.88 0.83
C GLY A 181 11.68 -13.24 2.30
N ASN A 182 11.84 -12.25 3.18
CA ASN A 182 11.45 -12.37 4.58
C ASN A 182 9.91 -12.36 4.70
N LEU A 183 9.40 -13.20 5.59
CA LEU A 183 8.01 -13.21 6.02
C LEU A 183 7.94 -13.01 7.52
N ASP A 184 6.96 -12.24 7.96
CA ASP A 184 6.52 -12.25 9.34
C ASP A 184 5.78 -13.57 9.59
N LEU A 185 6.19 -14.33 10.61
CA LEU A 185 5.58 -15.62 10.94
C LEU A 185 4.81 -15.55 12.25
N ASP A 186 3.61 -16.10 12.20
CA ASP A 186 2.65 -16.06 13.28
C ASP A 186 2.18 -17.43 13.73
N LYS A 187 1.79 -17.49 15.00
CA LYS A 187 1.07 -18.61 15.59
C LYS A 187 -0.23 -18.13 16.22
N PHE A 188 -1.36 -18.71 15.81
CA PHE A 188 -2.66 -18.50 16.45
C PHE A 188 -2.93 -19.62 17.46
N TYR A 189 -3.24 -19.26 18.71
CA TYR A 189 -3.46 -20.20 19.82
C TYR A 189 -4.89 -20.75 19.87
N GLY A 190 -5.37 -21.23 18.72
CA GLY A 190 -6.69 -21.84 18.56
C GLY A 190 -6.76 -22.63 17.25
N GLY A 191 -7.86 -23.35 17.05
CA GLY A 191 -8.17 -24.00 15.76
C GLY A 191 -8.98 -23.11 14.83
N VAL A 192 -9.36 -23.63 13.66
CA VAL A 192 -10.21 -22.94 12.67
C VAL A 192 -11.53 -22.46 13.29
N GLU A 193 -12.16 -23.27 14.15
CA GLU A 193 -13.39 -22.87 14.84
C GLU A 193 -13.17 -21.69 15.80
N ASP A 194 -12.01 -21.63 16.47
CA ASP A 194 -11.67 -20.50 17.34
C ASP A 194 -11.35 -19.24 16.53
N TRP A 195 -10.72 -19.39 15.36
CA TRP A 195 -10.50 -18.29 14.42
C TRP A 195 -11.81 -17.64 14.02
N HIS A 196 -12.81 -18.43 13.64
CA HIS A 196 -14.12 -17.93 13.22
C HIS A 196 -14.90 -17.21 14.34
N LYS A 197 -14.60 -17.44 15.61
CA LYS A 197 -15.19 -16.65 16.71
C LYS A 197 -14.79 -15.18 16.67
N TYR A 198 -13.65 -14.85 16.05
CA TYR A 198 -13.19 -13.48 15.86
C TYR A 198 -13.73 -12.81 14.58
N THR A 199 -14.40 -13.55 13.69
CA THR A 199 -14.94 -12.99 12.43
C THR A 199 -16.43 -12.68 12.52
N ILE A 200 -17.13 -13.32 13.46
CA ILE A 200 -18.58 -13.20 13.63
C ILE A 200 -18.96 -12.02 14.53
N SER A 201 -20.10 -11.43 14.22
CA SER A 201 -20.75 -10.48 15.14
C SER A 201 -21.58 -11.22 16.18
N ASP A 202 -21.51 -10.78 17.43
CA ASP A 202 -22.34 -11.30 18.52
C ASP A 202 -23.67 -10.51 18.72
N LYS A 203 -23.85 -9.39 18.01
CA LYS A 203 -25.12 -8.67 17.96
C LYS A 203 -26.14 -9.49 17.14
N THR A 204 -27.26 -9.85 17.76
CA THR A 204 -28.37 -10.62 17.14
C THR A 204 -29.15 -9.84 16.07
N ASN A 205 -28.98 -8.52 16.03
CA ASN A 205 -29.50 -7.59 15.02
C ASN A 205 -28.36 -6.71 14.53
N VAL A 206 -27.34 -7.30 13.89
CA VAL A 206 -26.52 -6.50 12.98
C VAL A 206 -27.46 -6.13 11.84
N VAL A 207 -28.00 -4.92 11.88
CA VAL A 207 -28.06 -4.19 10.62
C VAL A 207 -26.59 -4.04 10.27
N VAL A 208 -26.04 -5.03 9.55
CA VAL A 208 -24.95 -4.73 8.63
C VAL A 208 -25.55 -3.56 7.88
N PRO A 209 -24.99 -2.34 7.93
CA PRO A 209 -25.50 -1.31 7.05
C PRO A 209 -25.49 -2.01 5.70
N GLU A 210 -26.68 -2.31 5.18
CA GLU A 210 -26.82 -2.85 3.85
C GLU A 210 -25.91 -1.93 3.07
N GLN A 211 -24.85 -2.47 2.46
CA GLN A 211 -23.99 -1.67 1.61
C GLN A 211 -24.99 -0.86 0.80
N PRO A 212 -25.07 0.47 0.97
CA PRO A 212 -26.21 1.22 0.46
C PRO A 212 -26.34 0.80 -0.97
N GLU A 213 -27.49 0.20 -1.30
CA GLU A 213 -27.72 -0.54 -2.55
C GLU A 213 -26.94 0.17 -3.64
N ALA A 214 -25.87 -0.47 -4.15
CA ALA A 214 -24.74 0.22 -4.79
C ALA A 214 -25.24 1.46 -5.51
N PRO A 215 -24.93 2.68 -5.04
CA PRO A 215 -25.68 3.86 -5.43
C PRO A 215 -25.65 3.91 -6.94
N LYS A 216 -26.84 3.76 -7.54
CA LYS A 216 -27.01 3.83 -8.97
C LYS A 216 -26.29 5.10 -9.39
N PRO A 217 -25.26 5.03 -10.27
CA PRO A 217 -24.40 6.16 -10.53
C PRO A 217 -25.27 7.37 -10.80
N ALA A 218 -24.96 8.49 -10.14
CA ALA A 218 -25.71 9.73 -10.36
C ALA A 218 -25.85 9.94 -11.87
N THR A 219 -27.07 10.28 -12.32
CA THR A 219 -27.38 10.47 -13.75
C THR A 219 -26.57 11.59 -14.42
N THR A 220 -25.79 12.34 -13.63
CA THR A 220 -24.85 13.34 -14.09
C THR A 220 -23.46 12.73 -14.23
N THR A 221 -23.06 12.47 -15.46
CA THR A 221 -21.70 12.07 -15.84
C THR A 221 -20.84 13.34 -15.95
N PRO A 222 -19.70 13.45 -15.24
CA PRO A 222 -18.80 14.58 -15.46
C PRO A 222 -18.24 14.54 -16.89
N GLU A 223 -18.32 15.67 -17.58
CA GLU A 223 -17.83 15.84 -18.94
C GLU A 223 -16.29 15.91 -19.00
N GLY A 224 -15.72 15.48 -20.12
CA GLY A 224 -14.29 15.52 -20.38
C GLY A 224 -13.70 14.16 -20.75
N SER A 225 -12.46 14.20 -21.22
CA SER A 225 -11.68 12.98 -21.50
C SER A 225 -11.32 12.25 -20.20
N THR A 226 -10.97 10.97 -20.29
CA THR A 226 -10.45 10.19 -19.16
C THR A 226 -9.26 10.88 -18.50
N LEU A 227 -8.39 11.51 -19.31
CA LEU A 227 -7.23 12.26 -18.84
C LEU A 227 -7.63 13.50 -18.05
N ASP A 228 -8.63 14.25 -18.52
CA ASP A 228 -9.12 15.44 -17.81
C ASP A 228 -9.73 15.07 -16.46
N LEU A 229 -10.50 13.99 -16.43
CA LEU A 229 -11.10 13.49 -15.19
C LEU A 229 -10.03 12.95 -14.25
N ALA A 230 -9.05 12.18 -14.73
CA ALA A 230 -7.93 11.71 -13.93
C ALA A 230 -7.11 12.88 -13.37
N TYR A 231 -6.87 13.94 -14.17
CA TYR A 231 -6.21 15.15 -13.72
C TYR A 231 -6.97 15.82 -12.55
N LYS A 232 -8.27 16.04 -12.71
CA LYS A 232 -9.14 16.61 -11.65
C LYS A 232 -9.21 15.70 -10.41
N THR A 233 -9.23 14.37 -10.60
CA THR A 233 -9.13 13.39 -9.51
C THR A 233 -7.83 13.55 -8.74
N MET A 234 -6.69 13.68 -9.44
CA MET A 234 -5.37 13.85 -8.83
C MET A 234 -5.19 15.20 -8.13
N LEU A 235 -5.98 16.22 -8.52
CA LEU A 235 -6.09 17.50 -7.81
C LEU A 235 -7.06 17.46 -6.62
N GLY A 236 -7.76 16.34 -6.41
CA GLY A 236 -8.71 16.17 -5.31
C GLY A 236 -10.10 16.76 -5.56
N GLU A 237 -10.41 17.22 -6.77
CA GLU A 237 -11.71 17.87 -7.09
C GLU A 237 -12.92 16.94 -6.91
N PHE A 238 -12.70 15.62 -7.00
CA PHE A 238 -13.73 14.61 -6.81
C PHE A 238 -13.73 14.00 -5.41
N GLY A 239 -12.83 14.42 -4.50
CA GLY A 239 -12.69 13.82 -3.19
C GLY A 239 -12.06 12.42 -3.22
N ASN A 240 -12.24 11.68 -2.12
CA ASN A 240 -11.65 10.36 -1.88
C ASN A 240 -12.74 9.35 -1.49
N GLY A 241 -12.46 8.04 -1.64
CA GLY A 241 -13.39 6.97 -1.27
C GLY A 241 -14.76 7.13 -1.93
N GLU A 242 -15.82 7.11 -1.12
CA GLU A 242 -17.21 7.24 -1.58
C GLU A 242 -17.52 8.56 -2.29
N ASP A 243 -16.88 9.67 -1.89
CA ASP A 243 -17.07 10.96 -2.57
C ASP A 243 -16.56 10.90 -4.01
N ARG A 244 -15.44 10.20 -4.23
CA ARG A 244 -14.89 10.00 -5.58
C ARG A 244 -15.81 9.16 -6.45
N ILE A 245 -16.36 8.08 -5.89
CA ILE A 245 -17.33 7.21 -6.57
C ILE A 245 -18.58 8.02 -6.94
N ARG A 246 -19.12 8.78 -5.98
CA ARG A 246 -20.31 9.61 -6.18
C ARG A 246 -20.09 10.70 -7.24
N ASN A 247 -18.97 11.40 -7.17
CA ASN A 247 -18.70 12.55 -8.02
C ASN A 247 -18.24 12.17 -9.44
N LEU A 248 -17.60 11.00 -9.62
CA LEU A 248 -17.27 10.47 -10.95
C LEU A 248 -18.44 9.69 -11.59
N GLY A 249 -19.37 9.18 -10.78
CA GLY A 249 -20.54 8.45 -11.26
C GLY A 249 -20.17 7.29 -12.18
N THR A 250 -20.81 7.21 -13.36
CA THR A 250 -20.54 6.16 -14.37
C THR A 250 -19.11 6.15 -14.91
N ARG A 251 -18.33 7.24 -14.71
CA ARG A 251 -16.94 7.33 -15.18
C ARG A 251 -15.93 6.86 -14.13
N TYR A 252 -16.37 6.48 -12.93
CA TYR A 252 -15.47 6.09 -11.85
C TYR A 252 -14.51 4.97 -12.26
N GLU A 253 -15.04 3.84 -12.77
CA GLU A 253 -14.22 2.69 -13.14
C GLU A 253 -13.20 3.05 -14.23
N GLU A 254 -13.62 3.78 -15.27
CA GLU A 254 -12.75 4.21 -16.36
C GLU A 254 -11.59 5.08 -15.86
N VAL A 255 -11.90 6.07 -15.03
CA VAL A 255 -10.91 7.03 -14.49
C VAL A 255 -9.98 6.33 -13.49
N GLN A 256 -10.52 5.48 -12.61
CA GLN A 256 -9.73 4.76 -11.63
C GLN A 256 -8.83 3.72 -12.31
N ASN A 257 -9.29 3.05 -13.37
CA ASN A 257 -8.46 2.15 -14.18
C ASN A 257 -7.34 2.91 -14.89
N PHE A 258 -7.59 4.12 -15.38
CA PHE A 258 -6.56 4.98 -15.96
C PHE A 258 -5.48 5.36 -14.94
N ILE A 259 -5.88 5.70 -13.71
CA ILE A 259 -4.95 6.02 -12.61
C ILE A 259 -4.18 4.76 -12.17
N ASN A 260 -4.86 3.63 -11.98
CA ASN A 260 -4.25 2.36 -11.58
C ASN A 260 -3.22 1.89 -12.61
N HIS A 261 -3.50 2.07 -13.91
CA HIS A 261 -2.57 1.79 -15.00
C HIS A 261 -1.25 2.56 -14.83
N ILE A 262 -1.28 3.82 -14.40
CA ILE A 262 -0.05 4.61 -14.13
C ILE A 262 0.80 3.96 -13.03
N TRP A 263 0.16 3.41 -12.00
CA TRP A 263 0.86 2.83 -10.86
C TRP A 263 1.50 1.47 -11.19
N ILE A 264 0.78 0.60 -11.91
CA ILE A 264 1.24 -0.77 -12.19
C ILE A 264 2.14 -0.87 -13.42
N THR A 265 2.11 0.13 -14.31
CA THR A 265 2.89 0.09 -15.56
C THR A 265 4.36 0.39 -15.30
N SER A 266 5.23 -0.37 -15.96
CA SER A 266 6.68 -0.15 -15.88
C SER A 266 7.07 1.25 -16.35
N THR A 267 8.09 1.84 -15.75
CA THR A 267 8.56 3.19 -16.11
C THR A 267 8.93 3.32 -17.58
N SER A 268 9.46 2.26 -18.21
CA SER A 268 9.75 2.23 -19.65
C SER A 268 8.48 2.30 -20.50
N ASN A 269 7.43 1.55 -20.14
CA ASN A 269 6.17 1.56 -20.89
C ASN A 269 5.43 2.89 -20.68
N LEU A 270 5.41 3.43 -19.46
CA LEU A 270 4.87 4.76 -19.19
C LEU A 270 5.59 5.84 -20.00
N ALA A 271 6.91 5.75 -20.16
CA ALA A 271 7.66 6.68 -20.99
C ALA A 271 7.23 6.62 -22.47
N GLN A 272 6.97 5.43 -23.01
CA GLN A 272 6.43 5.28 -24.37
C GLN A 272 5.02 5.88 -24.49
N GLU A 273 4.18 5.70 -23.49
CA GLU A 273 2.83 6.28 -23.45
C GLU A 273 2.83 7.81 -23.28
N VAL A 274 3.81 8.35 -22.54
CA VAL A 274 4.07 9.80 -22.51
C VAL A 274 4.46 10.30 -23.90
N LEU A 275 5.35 9.59 -24.60
CA LEU A 275 5.79 9.94 -25.96
C LEU A 275 4.64 9.85 -26.97
N SER A 276 3.68 8.94 -26.77
CA SER A 276 2.46 8.85 -27.59
C SER A 276 1.40 9.89 -27.22
N GLY A 277 1.65 10.74 -26.21
CA GLY A 277 0.76 11.83 -25.79
C GLY A 277 -0.35 11.42 -24.80
N ARG A 278 -0.33 10.19 -24.26
CA ARG A 278 -1.42 9.63 -23.42
C ARG A 278 -1.69 10.43 -22.14
N TYR A 279 -0.69 11.15 -21.64
CA TYR A 279 -0.73 11.89 -20.36
C TYR A 279 -0.68 13.41 -20.51
N GLY A 280 -0.98 13.94 -21.70
CA GLY A 280 -0.91 15.38 -21.96
C GLY A 280 0.50 15.94 -21.81
N ASN A 281 0.62 17.20 -21.41
CA ASN A 281 1.88 17.94 -21.30
C ASN A 281 1.91 18.83 -20.04
N GLY A 282 3.10 19.33 -19.69
CA GLY A 282 3.30 20.30 -18.59
C GLY A 282 2.69 19.86 -17.27
N ASP A 283 1.89 20.75 -16.67
CA ASP A 283 1.27 20.56 -15.36
C ASP A 283 0.26 19.41 -15.33
N VAL A 284 -0.46 19.16 -16.43
CA VAL A 284 -1.41 18.04 -16.55
C VAL A 284 -0.66 16.71 -16.38
N ARG A 285 0.45 16.55 -17.13
CA ARG A 285 1.28 15.34 -17.04
C ARG A 285 1.85 15.16 -15.65
N LYS A 286 2.33 16.24 -15.05
CA LYS A 286 2.95 16.21 -13.72
C LYS A 286 1.96 15.79 -12.64
N ALA A 287 0.75 16.35 -12.67
CA ALA A 287 -0.29 16.01 -11.71
C ALA A 287 -0.81 14.57 -11.90
N VAL A 288 -1.02 14.15 -13.15
CA VAL A 288 -1.54 12.80 -13.47
C VAL A 288 -0.54 11.70 -13.16
N LEU A 289 0.74 11.90 -13.48
CA LEU A 289 1.79 10.92 -13.14
C LEU A 289 2.17 10.95 -11.65
N GLY A 290 1.83 12.02 -10.92
CA GLY A 290 2.08 12.13 -9.49
C GLY A 290 3.55 11.87 -9.13
N SER A 291 3.79 10.99 -8.16
CA SER A 291 5.15 10.63 -7.73
C SER A 291 5.98 9.95 -8.81
N ARG A 292 5.35 9.34 -9.82
CA ARG A 292 6.03 8.69 -10.96
C ARG A 292 6.55 9.68 -12.00
N TYR A 293 6.20 10.97 -11.91
CA TYR A 293 6.54 11.96 -12.91
C TYR A 293 8.06 12.05 -13.17
N ASN A 294 8.88 12.15 -12.12
CA ASN A 294 10.32 12.35 -12.29
C ASN A 294 10.97 11.15 -12.99
N ASP A 295 10.72 9.93 -12.51
CA ASP A 295 11.30 8.70 -13.07
C ASP A 295 10.88 8.48 -14.53
N VAL A 296 9.60 8.72 -14.83
CA VAL A 296 9.07 8.60 -16.20
C VAL A 296 9.67 9.69 -17.09
N GLN A 297 9.77 10.92 -16.60
CA GLN A 297 10.33 12.03 -17.36
C GLN A 297 11.83 11.84 -17.63
N ASP A 298 12.58 11.27 -16.67
CA ASP A 298 13.97 10.89 -16.85
C ASP A 298 14.14 9.80 -17.91
N GLN A 299 13.25 8.80 -17.92
CA GLN A 299 13.24 7.76 -18.95
C GLN A 299 12.84 8.30 -20.34
N VAL A 300 11.88 9.24 -20.42
CA VAL A 300 11.53 9.95 -21.67
C VAL A 300 12.71 10.78 -22.18
N ASN A 301 13.45 11.42 -21.28
CA ASN A 301 14.65 12.19 -21.61
C ASN A 301 15.82 11.26 -22.01
N ALA A 302 15.92 10.07 -21.40
CA ALA A 302 16.92 9.05 -21.74
C ALA A 302 16.64 8.39 -23.10
N GLY A 303 15.38 8.12 -23.43
CA GLY A 303 14.97 7.60 -24.74
C GLY A 303 15.15 8.60 -25.90
N ASN A 304 15.25 9.89 -25.57
CA ASN A 304 15.58 10.97 -26.51
C ASN A 304 17.07 11.36 -26.49
N ALA A 305 17.93 10.57 -25.81
CA ALA A 305 19.35 10.85 -25.73
C ALA A 305 20.01 10.75 -27.10
N GLN A 306 20.18 11.89 -27.75
CA GLN A 306 20.99 11.99 -28.95
C GLN A 306 22.44 12.13 -28.53
N TYR A 307 23.34 11.42 -29.22
CA TYR A 307 24.76 11.51 -28.98
C TYR A 307 25.46 12.06 -30.22
N TYR A 308 26.49 12.87 -30.01
CA TYR A 308 27.37 13.37 -31.04
C TYR A 308 28.81 13.03 -30.70
N THR A 309 29.59 12.60 -31.68
CA THR A 309 31.03 12.36 -31.51
C THR A 309 31.77 13.58 -32.02
N VAL A 310 32.52 14.24 -31.14
CA VAL A 310 33.25 15.49 -31.43
C VAL A 310 34.23 15.27 -32.59
N GLN A 311 34.16 16.14 -33.59
CA GLN A 311 35.03 16.17 -34.76
C GLN A 311 36.05 17.32 -34.64
N SER A 312 37.10 17.26 -35.46
CA SER A 312 38.11 18.32 -35.49
C SER A 312 37.46 19.65 -35.91
N GLY A 313 37.70 20.71 -35.13
CA GLY A 313 37.14 22.04 -35.35
C GLY A 313 35.80 22.30 -34.66
N ASP A 314 35.21 21.32 -33.98
CA ASP A 314 33.97 21.53 -33.24
C ASP A 314 34.16 22.38 -31.98
N THR A 315 33.13 23.14 -31.65
CA THR A 315 32.97 23.80 -30.34
C THR A 315 31.72 23.28 -29.65
N LEU A 316 31.70 23.28 -28.31
CA LEU A 316 30.54 22.82 -27.55
C LEU A 316 29.27 23.65 -27.89
N SER A 317 29.44 24.94 -28.16
CA SER A 317 28.37 25.84 -28.61
C SER A 317 27.89 25.56 -30.04
N GLY A 318 28.80 25.27 -30.97
CA GLY A 318 28.45 24.88 -32.34
C GLY A 318 27.69 23.55 -32.38
N ILE A 319 28.13 22.56 -31.60
CA ILE A 319 27.43 21.29 -31.42
C ILE A 319 26.05 21.53 -30.83
N ALA A 320 25.94 22.26 -29.71
CA ALA A 320 24.65 22.53 -29.07
C ALA A 320 23.64 23.20 -30.02
N ALA A 321 24.09 24.20 -30.78
CA ALA A 321 23.27 24.91 -31.76
C ALA A 321 22.71 23.97 -32.84
N LYS A 322 23.53 23.04 -33.35
CA LYS A 322 23.12 22.03 -34.35
C LYS A 322 21.98 21.14 -33.88
N TYR A 323 21.89 20.90 -32.57
CA TYR A 323 20.85 20.07 -31.96
C TYR A 323 19.71 20.88 -31.33
N GLY A 324 19.70 22.21 -31.47
CA GLY A 324 18.66 23.07 -30.93
C GLY A 324 18.65 23.13 -29.40
N THR A 325 19.81 23.03 -28.77
CA THR A 325 20.01 23.13 -27.31
C THR A 325 21.08 24.18 -26.97
N SER A 326 21.39 24.37 -25.69
CA SER A 326 22.44 25.29 -25.23
C SER A 326 23.71 24.55 -24.80
N TYR A 327 24.88 25.19 -24.94
CA TYR A 327 26.15 24.57 -24.55
C TYR A 327 26.18 24.28 -23.04
N GLN A 328 25.50 25.08 -22.21
CA GLN A 328 25.35 24.84 -20.78
C GLN A 328 24.59 23.54 -20.51
N LYS A 329 23.54 23.27 -21.28
CA LYS A 329 22.76 22.04 -21.15
C LYS A 329 23.61 20.83 -21.57
N VAL A 330 24.34 20.92 -22.67
CA VAL A 330 25.27 19.85 -23.11
C VAL A 330 26.39 19.64 -22.09
N ALA A 331 26.98 20.71 -21.52
CA ALA A 331 28.00 20.60 -20.47
C ALA A 331 27.45 19.88 -19.23
N GLN A 332 26.26 20.25 -18.77
CA GLN A 332 25.58 19.63 -17.62
C GLN A 332 25.30 18.15 -17.87
N LEU A 333 24.76 17.79 -19.04
CA LEU A 333 24.43 16.40 -19.42
C LEU A 333 25.65 15.47 -19.45
N ASN A 334 26.85 16.02 -19.59
CA ASN A 334 28.10 15.26 -19.74
C ASN A 334 29.10 15.50 -18.61
N GLY A 335 28.73 16.22 -17.54
CA GLY A 335 29.61 16.51 -16.41
C GLY A 335 30.86 17.33 -16.79
N ILE A 336 30.77 18.20 -17.80
CA ILE A 336 31.90 19.01 -18.27
C ILE A 336 32.05 20.26 -17.40
N SER A 337 33.09 20.29 -16.57
CA SER A 337 33.38 21.44 -15.68
C SER A 337 33.94 22.65 -16.41
N ASN A 338 34.67 22.45 -17.52
CA ASN A 338 35.19 23.53 -18.36
C ASN A 338 34.60 23.43 -19.78
N PRO A 339 33.52 24.19 -20.11
CA PRO A 339 32.84 24.15 -21.40
C PRO A 339 33.72 24.52 -22.61
N ASN A 340 34.88 25.13 -22.38
CA ASN A 340 35.83 25.50 -23.45
C ASN A 340 36.79 24.35 -23.83
N VAL A 341 36.70 23.20 -23.16
CA VAL A 341 37.57 22.05 -23.42
C VAL A 341 36.71 20.82 -23.74
N ILE A 342 36.78 20.39 -25.01
CA ILE A 342 36.24 19.12 -25.51
C ILE A 342 37.29 18.44 -26.39
N TYR A 343 37.26 17.12 -26.48
CA TYR A 343 38.27 16.34 -27.20
C TYR A 343 37.67 15.68 -28.45
N VAL A 344 38.42 15.68 -29.55
CA VAL A 344 38.03 14.93 -30.76
C VAL A 344 37.84 13.45 -30.40
N GLY A 345 36.75 12.85 -30.88
CA GLY A 345 36.35 11.47 -30.55
C GLY A 345 35.55 11.35 -29.25
N GLN A 346 35.41 12.41 -28.45
CA GLN A 346 34.56 12.41 -27.26
C GLN A 346 33.10 12.26 -27.67
N ARG A 347 32.40 11.29 -27.06
CA ARG A 347 30.97 11.08 -27.27
C ARG A 347 30.18 11.91 -26.27
N LEU A 348 29.46 12.92 -26.76
CA LEU A 348 28.65 13.85 -25.96
C LEU A 348 27.17 13.53 -26.10
N ARG A 349 26.45 13.49 -24.97
CA ARG A 349 24.99 13.53 -24.92
C ARG A 349 24.52 14.95 -25.24
N VAL A 350 23.81 15.12 -26.35
CA VAL A 350 23.35 16.42 -26.86
C VAL A 350 21.85 16.66 -26.64
N LYS A 351 21.08 15.64 -26.24
CA LYS A 351 19.68 15.77 -25.80
C LYS A 351 19.37 14.91 -24.57
#